data_AF-F8PVU2-F1
#
_entry.id   AF-F8PVU2-F1
#
_cell.length_a   1.000
_cell.length_b   1.000
_cell.length_c   1.000
_cell.angle_alpha   90.00
_cell.angle_beta   90.00
_cell.angle_gamma   90.00
#
_symmetry.space_group_name_H-M   'P 1'
#
loop_
_entity.id
_entity.type
_entity.pdbx_description
1 polymer ?
#
loop_
_entity_poly.entity_id
_entity_poly.type
_entity_poly.pdbx_seq_one_letter_code
_entity_poly.pdbx_strand_id
1 'polypeptide(L)'
;MPKRNYTAACYFTFYSISIGQMHIGPGAYPHMHPVGIATLRLGYKKTRELFQRMLALRGEYVSLHPACSSNSQASCGEASGPVHTIAPEAAYNKEDDAAIDTFH
;
A
#
# COMPACT_ATOMS: atom_id res chain seq x y z
N MET A 1 -8.64 -9.83 13.58
CA MET A 1 -8.38 -10.56 12.31
C MET A 1 -8.93 -11.98 12.44
N PRO A 2 -9.63 -12.50 11.43
CA PRO A 2 -10.03 -13.91 11.39
C PRO A 2 -8.83 -14.86 11.56
N LYS A 3 -9.05 -16.07 12.10
CA LYS A 3 -8.00 -17.08 12.23
C LYS A 3 -7.66 -17.67 10.86
N ARG A 4 -6.63 -17.14 10.20
CA ARG A 4 -6.12 -17.56 8.88
C ARG A 4 -4.60 -17.36 8.83
N ASN A 5 -3.96 -17.86 7.78
CA ASN A 5 -2.56 -17.56 7.50
C ASN A 5 -2.46 -16.25 6.71
N TYR A 6 -1.52 -15.39 7.09
CA TYR A 6 -1.32 -14.08 6.47
C TYR A 6 0.15 -13.93 6.07
N THR A 7 0.37 -13.28 4.93
CA THR A 7 1.68 -12.80 4.50
C THR A 7 1.57 -11.30 4.33
N ALA A 8 2.56 -10.56 4.82
CA ALA A 8 2.58 -9.10 4.73
C ALA A 8 3.72 -8.63 3.84
N ALA A 9 3.44 -7.57 3.09
CA ALA A 9 4.42 -6.79 2.36
C ALA A 9 5.04 -5.75 3.31
N CYS A 10 6.36 -5.60 3.27
CA CYS A 10 7.04 -4.48 3.90
C CYS A 10 7.79 -3.71 2.82
N TYR A 11 7.54 -2.41 2.74
CA TYR A 11 8.25 -1.48 1.87
C TYR A 11 8.59 -0.23 2.68
N PHE A 12 9.79 0.30 2.45
CA PHE A 12 10.32 1.46 3.14
C PHE A 12 11.27 2.22 2.21
N THR A 13 11.41 3.51 2.44
CA THR A 13 12.29 4.38 1.64
C THR A 13 13.70 4.34 2.22
N PHE A 14 14.67 3.85 1.45
CA PHE A 14 16.08 3.79 1.88
C PHE A 14 16.72 5.18 2.02
N TYR A 15 16.36 6.12 1.15
CA TYR A 15 16.92 7.47 1.10
C TYR A 15 15.78 8.48 1.16
N SER A 16 15.28 8.74 2.37
CA SER A 16 14.19 9.70 2.57
C SER A 16 14.73 11.12 2.61
N ILE A 17 14.05 12.05 1.92
CA ILE A 17 14.29 13.49 2.05
C ILE A 17 13.59 14.09 3.29
N SER A 18 12.66 13.37 3.89
CA SER A 18 11.96 13.81 5.09
C SER A 18 12.93 13.84 6.28
N ILE A 19 12.98 14.97 6.99
CA ILE A 19 13.82 15.17 8.16
C ILE A 19 12.93 15.31 9.39
N GLY A 20 13.19 14.50 10.41
CA GLY A 20 12.59 14.68 11.73
C GLY A 20 13.54 15.40 12.69
N GLN A 21 12.97 16.09 13.67
CA GLN A 21 13.72 16.70 14.76
C GLN A 21 13.11 16.28 16.09
N MET A 22 13.95 15.92 17.05
CA MET A 22 13.52 15.55 18.40
C MET A 22 14.20 16.49 19.40
N HIS A 23 13.41 17.08 20.29
CA HIS A 23 13.86 17.93 21.38
C HIS A 23 13.27 17.44 22.71
N ILE A 24 13.97 17.65 23.83
CA ILE A 24 13.45 17.34 25.17
C ILE A 24 12.39 18.40 25.51
N GLY A 25 11.11 18.06 25.31
CA GLY A 25 9.96 18.95 25.46
C GLY A 25 8.82 18.53 24.50
N PRO A 26 7.68 19.25 24.46
CA PRO A 26 6.64 18.99 23.47
C PRO A 26 7.20 19.31 22.08
N GLY A 27 7.65 18.27 21.37
CA GLY A 27 8.17 18.36 20.02
C GLY A 27 7.06 18.43 18.97
N ALA A 28 7.36 19.02 17.81
CA ALA A 28 6.52 18.91 16.64
C ALA A 28 6.66 17.49 16.03
N TYR A 29 5.56 16.90 15.59
CA TYR A 29 5.62 15.65 14.84
C TYR A 29 6.31 15.88 13.49
N PRO A 30 7.23 15.01 13.08
CA PRO A 30 7.92 15.15 11.79
C PRO A 30 6.91 15.01 10.65
N HIS A 31 6.87 16.02 9.77
CA HIS A 31 6.04 15.98 8.58
C HIS A 31 6.75 15.22 7.46
N MET A 32 6.06 14.28 6.83
CA MET A 32 6.61 13.53 5.72
C MET A 32 6.60 14.38 4.44
N HIS A 33 7.74 14.48 3.77
CA HIS A 33 7.85 15.22 2.52
C HIS A 33 7.00 14.55 1.42
N PRO A 34 6.33 15.31 0.53
CA PRO A 34 5.46 14.75 -0.51
C PRO A 34 6.13 13.69 -1.41
N VAL A 35 7.43 13.83 -1.68
CA VAL A 35 8.22 12.84 -2.43
C VAL A 35 8.30 11.49 -1.71
N GLY A 36 8.38 11.51 -0.38
CA GLY A 36 8.35 10.30 0.44
C GLY A 36 7.03 9.57 0.29
N ILE A 37 5.91 10.30 0.37
CA ILE A 37 4.54 9.75 0.21
C ILE A 37 4.38 9.13 -1.18
N ALA A 38 4.78 9.85 -2.24
CA ALA A 38 4.73 9.33 -3.61
C ALA A 38 5.58 8.06 -3.81
N THR A 39 6.71 7.95 -3.11
CA THR A 39 7.56 6.75 -3.12
C THR A 39 6.88 5.57 -2.44
N LEU A 40 6.24 5.80 -1.28
CA LEU A 40 5.48 4.76 -0.58
C LEU A 40 4.28 4.29 -1.41
N ARG A 41 3.56 5.20 -2.08
CA ARG A 41 2.48 4.83 -3.02
C ARG A 41 2.97 3.92 -4.13
N LEU A 42 4.13 4.22 -4.73
CA LEU A 42 4.74 3.34 -5.73
C LEU A 42 5.09 1.96 -5.13
N GLY A 43 5.67 1.94 -3.92
CA GLY A 43 6.00 0.72 -3.19
C GLY A 43 4.77 -0.15 -2.88
N TYR A 44 3.68 0.46 -2.44
CA TYR A 44 2.39 -0.20 -2.24
C TYR A 44 1.89 -0.85 -3.53
N LYS A 45 1.78 -0.08 -4.62
CA LYS A 45 1.28 -0.58 -5.92
C LYS A 45 2.10 -1.76 -6.43
N LYS A 46 3.44 -1.64 -6.41
CA LYS A 46 4.34 -2.68 -6.92
C LYS A 46 4.36 -3.93 -6.06
N THR A 47 4.28 -3.77 -4.74
CA THR A 47 4.28 -4.95 -3.86
C THR A 47 2.93 -5.67 -3.89
N ARG A 48 1.81 -4.93 -3.98
CA ARG A 48 0.49 -5.51 -4.21
C ARG A 48 0.45 -6.28 -5.52
N GLU A 49 1.02 -5.72 -6.58
CA GLU A 49 1.14 -6.37 -7.88
C GLU A 49 1.91 -7.70 -7.82
N LEU A 50 3.03 -7.73 -7.06
CA LEU A 50 3.80 -8.94 -6.81
C LEU A 50 2.97 -10.00 -6.07
N PHE A 51 2.28 -9.60 -4.99
CA PHE A 51 1.44 -10.50 -4.19
C PHE A 51 0.31 -11.09 -5.00
N GLN A 52 -0.32 -10.29 -5.88
CA GLN A 52 -1.40 -10.76 -6.75
C GLN A 52 -0.97 -11.90 -7.70
N ARG A 53 0.33 -11.99 -8.02
CA ARG A 53 0.88 -13.08 -8.86
C ARG A 53 1.36 -14.29 -8.04
N MET A 54 1.31 -14.24 -6.71
CA MET A 54 1.73 -15.35 -5.86
C MET A 54 0.66 -16.44 -5.78
N LEU A 55 1.06 -17.70 -5.99
CA LEU A 55 0.18 -18.88 -5.89
C LEU A 55 -0.55 -19.01 -4.55
N ALA A 56 0.05 -18.50 -3.47
CA ALA A 56 -0.48 -18.58 -2.12
C ALA A 56 -1.53 -17.50 -1.81
N LEU A 57 -1.66 -16.44 -2.64
CA LEU A 57 -2.61 -15.37 -2.36
C LEU A 57 -4.05 -15.88 -2.51
N ARG A 58 -4.88 -15.59 -1.51
CA ARG A 58 -6.32 -15.92 -1.51
C ARG A 58 -7.21 -14.68 -1.39
N GLY A 59 -6.60 -13.51 -1.27
CA GLY A 59 -7.30 -12.26 -1.07
C GLY A 59 -6.47 -11.28 -0.28
N GLU A 60 -7.01 -10.07 -0.18
CA GLU A 60 -6.44 -8.93 0.52
C GLU A 60 -7.24 -8.67 1.79
N TYR A 61 -6.55 -8.40 2.91
CA TYR A 61 -7.23 -8.11 4.17
C TYR A 61 -7.58 -6.62 4.23
N VAL A 62 -8.81 -6.28 3.80
CA VAL A 62 -9.30 -4.91 3.59
C VAL A 62 -8.96 -3.94 4.72
N SER A 63 -9.01 -4.35 5.99
CA SER A 63 -8.73 -3.47 7.14
C SER A 63 -7.27 -3.01 7.24
N LEU A 64 -6.34 -3.64 6.51
CA LEU A 64 -4.93 -3.24 6.43
C LEU A 64 -4.54 -2.72 5.04
N HIS A 65 -5.52 -2.31 4.24
CA HIS A 65 -5.30 -1.72 2.93
C HIS A 65 -5.92 -0.31 2.85
N PRO A 66 -5.43 0.55 1.93
CA PRO A 66 -6.09 1.79 1.54
C PRO A 66 -7.57 1.59 1.22
N ALA A 67 -8.40 2.54 1.65
CA ALA A 67 -9.84 2.52 1.46
C ALA A 67 -10.24 2.93 0.03
N CYS A 68 -9.81 2.15 -0.97
CA CYS A 68 -10.23 2.36 -2.36
C CYS A 68 -11.73 2.08 -2.53
N SER A 69 -12.38 2.80 -3.44
CA SER A 69 -13.80 2.61 -3.75
C SER A 69 -14.07 1.20 -4.24
N SER A 70 -15.22 0.61 -3.86
CA SER A 70 -15.67 -0.68 -4.37
C SER A 70 -15.86 -0.70 -5.89
N ASN A 71 -16.06 0.47 -6.49
CA ASN A 71 -16.22 0.63 -7.94
C ASN A 71 -14.87 0.81 -8.65
N SER A 72 -13.75 0.89 -7.91
CA SER A 72 -12.42 0.95 -8.51
C SER A 72 -11.90 -0.44 -8.87
N GLN A 73 -11.13 -0.51 -9.96
CA GLN A 73 -10.32 -1.69 -10.29
C GLN A 73 -9.23 -1.97 -9.24
N ALA A 74 -8.90 -0.98 -8.41
CA ALA A 74 -7.99 -1.11 -7.30
C ALA A 74 -8.67 -1.56 -5.98
N SER A 75 -9.98 -1.87 -5.99
CA SER A 75 -10.69 -2.35 -4.80
C SER A 75 -10.03 -3.60 -4.20
N CYS A 76 -10.02 -3.69 -2.87
CA CYS A 76 -9.45 -4.82 -2.15
C CYS A 76 -10.53 -5.87 -1.85
N GLY A 77 -10.18 -7.15 -1.91
CA GLY A 77 -11.13 -8.22 -1.66
C GLY A 77 -10.54 -9.63 -1.70
N GLU A 78 -11.41 -10.62 -1.56
CA GLU A 78 -11.06 -12.03 -1.76
C GLU A 78 -10.67 -12.27 -3.23
N ALA A 79 -9.69 -13.14 -3.46
CA ALA A 79 -9.17 -13.45 -4.78
C ALA A 79 -9.32 -14.94 -5.08
N SER A 80 -9.85 -15.27 -6.26
CA SER A 80 -10.06 -16.67 -6.68
C SER A 80 -8.76 -17.42 -7.01
N GLY A 81 -7.62 -16.73 -7.04
CA GLY A 81 -6.32 -17.32 -7.34
C GLY A 81 -5.28 -16.28 -7.77
N PRO A 82 -4.08 -16.74 -8.17
CA PRO A 82 -3.04 -15.87 -8.68
C PRO A 82 -3.43 -15.26 -10.02
N VAL A 83 -3.12 -13.97 -10.19
CA VAL A 83 -3.18 -13.28 -11.47
C VAL A 83 -2.06 -13.82 -12.37
N HIS A 84 -2.34 -13.97 -13.67
CA HIS A 84 -1.35 -14.44 -14.63
C HIS A 84 -0.17 -13.48 -14.73
N THR A 85 1.06 -14.00 -14.84
CA THR A 85 2.30 -13.21 -14.86
C THR A 85 2.34 -12.09 -15.91
N ILE A 86 1.76 -12.30 -17.11
CA ILE A 86 1.71 -11.32 -18.22
C ILE A 86 0.44 -10.47 -18.22
N ALA A 87 -0.44 -10.61 -17.23
CA ALA A 87 -1.61 -9.77 -17.13
C ALA A 87 -1.18 -8.30 -16.94
N PRO A 88 -1.97 -7.34 -17.47
CA PRO A 88 -1.71 -5.92 -17.28
C PRO A 88 -1.73 -5.53 -15.79
N GLU A 89 -0.96 -4.50 -15.43
CA GLU A 89 -0.96 -3.95 -14.08
C GLU A 89 -2.36 -3.40 -13.71
N ALA A 90 -2.70 -3.44 -12.42
CA ALA A 90 -3.95 -2.85 -11.94
C ALA A 90 -3.97 -1.34 -12.21
N ALA A 91 -5.06 -0.84 -12.78
CA ALA A 91 -5.26 0.59 -12.99
C ALA A 91 -5.72 1.24 -11.68
N TYR A 92 -5.08 2.36 -11.33
CA TYR A 92 -5.43 3.19 -10.18
C TYR A 92 -5.89 4.54 -10.69
N ASN A 93 -7.01 5.04 -10.17
CA ASN A 93 -7.48 6.39 -10.45
C ASN A 93 -6.90 7.38 -9.41
N LYS A 94 -7.28 8.67 -9.54
CA LYS A 94 -6.77 9.73 -8.66
C LYS A 94 -7.29 9.59 -7.24
N GLU A 95 -8.49 9.08 -7.08
CA GLU A 95 -9.14 8.85 -5.80
C GLU A 95 -8.45 7.71 -5.03
N ASP A 96 -8.07 6.64 -5.72
CA ASP A 96 -7.27 5.54 -5.16
C ASP A 96 -5.89 6.05 -4.75
N ASP A 97 -5.26 6.89 -5.57
CA ASP A 97 -3.96 7.48 -5.28
C ASP A 97 -4.00 8.35 -4.02
N ALA A 98 -5.06 9.15 -3.85
CA ALA A 98 -5.28 9.93 -2.64
C ALA A 98 -5.56 9.04 -1.41
N ALA A 99 -6.29 7.93 -1.59
CA ALA A 99 -6.53 6.96 -0.52
C ALA A 99 -5.24 6.27 -0.07
N ILE A 100 -4.35 5.93 -1.02
CA ILE A 100 -3.02 5.37 -0.71
C ILE A 100 -2.15 6.42 0.00
N ASP A 101 -2.13 7.65 -0.51
CA ASP A 101 -1.34 8.73 0.09
C ASP A 101 -1.81 9.07 1.53
N THR A 102 -3.11 8.96 1.83
CA THR A 102 -3.66 9.18 3.19
C THR A 102 -3.38 8.01 4.15
N PHE A 103 -3.20 6.80 3.61
CA PHE A 103 -2.88 5.61 4.39
C PHE A 103 -1.42 5.60 4.87
N HIS A 104 -0.56 6.47 4.32
CA HIS A 104 0.86 6.62 4.64
C HIS A 104 1.14 7.91 5.42
#